data_AF-A0A257NXD8-F1
#
_entry.id   AF-A0A257NXD8-F1
#
_cell.length_a   1.000
_cell.length_b   1.000
_cell.length_c   1.000
_cell.angle_alpha   90.00
_cell.angle_beta   90.00
_cell.angle_gamma   90.00
#
_symmetry.space_group_name_H-M   'P 1'
#
loop_
_entity.id
_entity.type
_entity.pdbx_description
1 polymer ?
#
loop_
_entity_poly.entity_id
_entity_poly.type
_entity_poly.pdbx_seq_one_letter_code
_entity_poly.pdbx_strand_id
1 'polypeptide(L)'
;MPKAVSVIAGAAVVTLYVIVSGIRGSAWTSIVKDIAIVLIAIFLGLYLPYHYNGGLGGMFHAVDTAKPGFLAFPATGKSVAWFISTVLLTACGFFMWPHSFGAAFSARSAGVFRKNAILLPLYQLVLLFIFFVGFTAALVVPGLKGSATNMALLKITVAAFPPWMVGIVGATGVLTALVPGSLIMMTAATLFSRNIVAALRPQSDETTVQLAKILVPVVAAIGCYFAISGSDTIVALLLMGYSFVTQLFPALIASLWPRNKVTAPGAISGILAGVGTVIYLTMANETIGKLFPTLPQIVKDLNVGIIALIVNVAVLAVVSAVTATSRVSLARSAGE
;
A
#
# COMPACT_ATOMS: atom_id res chain seq x y z
N MET A 1 -18.75 1.74 -20.05
CA MET A 1 -19.60 1.44 -18.87
C MET A 1 -19.43 2.55 -17.84
N PRO A 2 -20.49 2.93 -17.09
CA PRO A 2 -20.36 3.87 -15.98
C PRO A 2 -19.40 3.34 -14.89
N LYS A 3 -18.60 4.22 -14.28
CA LYS A 3 -17.60 3.88 -13.24
C LYS A 3 -18.17 2.96 -12.16
N ALA A 4 -19.36 3.28 -11.64
CA ALA A 4 -20.01 2.50 -10.59
C ALA A 4 -20.28 1.05 -11.00
N VAL A 5 -20.77 0.83 -12.22
CA VAL A 5 -21.08 -0.51 -12.73
C VAL A 5 -19.81 -1.37 -12.82
N SER A 6 -18.72 -0.81 -13.34
CA SER A 6 -17.44 -1.52 -13.44
C SER A 6 -16.84 -1.86 -12.07
N VAL A 7 -16.94 -0.95 -11.11
CA VAL A 7 -16.46 -1.18 -9.74
C VAL A 7 -17.28 -2.25 -9.02
N ILE A 8 -18.61 -2.19 -9.10
CA ILE A 8 -19.50 -3.17 -8.50
C ILE A 8 -19.29 -4.56 -9.12
N ALA A 9 -19.22 -4.65 -10.44
CA ALA A 9 -18.95 -5.90 -11.13
C ALA A 9 -17.59 -6.49 -10.72
N GLY A 10 -16.54 -5.65 -10.67
CA GLY A 10 -15.22 -6.07 -10.20
C GLY A 10 -15.26 -6.61 -8.78
N ALA A 11 -15.88 -5.89 -7.84
CA ALA A 11 -15.97 -6.34 -6.45
C ALA A 11 -16.82 -7.60 -6.28
N ALA A 12 -17.89 -7.76 -7.07
CA ALA A 12 -18.67 -8.99 -7.08
C ALA A 12 -17.82 -10.19 -7.52
N VAL A 13 -17.01 -10.02 -8.58
CA VAL A 13 -16.08 -11.06 -9.06
C VAL A 13 -15.05 -11.41 -7.98
N VAL A 14 -14.42 -10.42 -7.34
CA VAL A 14 -13.42 -10.71 -6.29
C VAL A 14 -14.08 -11.34 -5.06
N THR A 15 -15.26 -10.88 -4.65
CA THR A 15 -16.01 -11.45 -3.51
C THR A 15 -16.38 -12.90 -3.77
N LEU A 16 -16.93 -13.20 -4.94
CA LEU A 16 -17.27 -14.57 -5.33
C LEU A 16 -16.01 -15.45 -5.37
N TYR A 17 -14.92 -14.94 -5.94
CA TYR A 17 -13.65 -15.64 -5.96
C TYR A 17 -13.15 -16.00 -4.56
N VAL A 18 -13.20 -15.06 -3.62
CA VAL A 18 -12.78 -15.29 -2.23
C VAL A 18 -13.61 -16.38 -1.56
N ILE A 19 -14.94 -16.35 -1.76
CA ILE A 19 -15.86 -17.32 -1.17
C ILE A 19 -15.61 -18.73 -1.73
N VAL A 20 -15.36 -18.84 -3.03
CA VAL A 20 -15.23 -20.13 -3.75
C VAL A 20 -13.81 -20.72 -3.64
N SER A 21 -12.77 -19.93 -3.90
CA SER A 21 -11.41 -20.47 -4.09
C SER A 21 -10.64 -20.75 -2.80
N GLY A 22 -11.01 -20.09 -1.70
CA GLY A 22 -10.20 -20.12 -0.47
C GLY A 22 -8.73 -19.77 -0.72
N ILE A 23 -7.84 -20.17 0.19
CA ILE A 23 -6.40 -19.83 0.12
C ILE A 23 -5.65 -20.64 -0.97
N ARG A 24 -6.07 -21.88 -1.25
CA ARG A 24 -5.32 -22.80 -2.14
C ARG A 24 -5.51 -22.49 -3.63
N GLY A 25 -6.68 -21.99 -4.04
CA GLY A 25 -6.91 -21.58 -5.44
C GLY A 25 -6.14 -20.32 -5.85
N SER A 26 -5.63 -19.55 -4.89
CA SER A 26 -4.93 -18.28 -5.12
C SER A 26 -3.49 -18.43 -5.61
N ALA A 27 -2.82 -19.55 -5.28
CA ALA A 27 -1.41 -19.73 -5.65
C ALA A 27 -1.22 -19.93 -7.17
N TRP A 28 -2.04 -20.78 -7.80
CA TRP A 28 -1.94 -21.05 -9.24
C TRP A 28 -2.36 -19.84 -10.08
N THR A 29 -3.44 -19.16 -9.69
CA THR A 29 -3.90 -17.93 -10.34
C THR A 29 -2.87 -16.81 -10.21
N SER A 30 -2.10 -16.76 -9.11
CA SER A 30 -0.99 -15.82 -8.95
C SER A 30 0.07 -16.01 -10.02
N ILE A 31 0.50 -17.25 -10.30
CA ILE A 31 1.55 -17.53 -11.29
C ILE A 31 1.13 -17.08 -12.68
N VAL A 32 -0.08 -17.48 -13.12
CA VAL A 32 -0.61 -17.11 -14.43
C VAL A 32 -0.71 -15.60 -14.57
N LYS A 33 -1.22 -14.93 -13.54
CA LYS A 33 -1.32 -13.47 -13.48
C LYS A 33 0.07 -12.82 -13.56
N ASP A 34 1.04 -13.25 -12.75
CA ASP A 34 2.37 -12.62 -12.72
C ASP A 34 3.11 -12.76 -14.06
N ILE A 35 3.01 -13.93 -14.72
CA ILE A 35 3.56 -14.11 -16.08
C ILE A 35 2.88 -13.15 -17.06
N ALA A 36 1.55 -13.05 -17.04
CA ALA A 36 0.81 -12.14 -17.91
C ALA A 36 1.20 -10.67 -17.69
N ILE A 37 1.33 -10.23 -16.42
CA ILE A 37 1.77 -8.88 -16.07
C ILE A 37 3.14 -8.59 -16.68
N VAL A 38 4.12 -9.49 -16.50
CA VAL A 38 5.49 -9.30 -17.00
C VAL A 38 5.49 -9.17 -18.52
N LEU A 39 4.80 -10.08 -19.22
CA LEU A 39 4.73 -10.07 -20.69
C LEU A 39 4.08 -8.78 -21.21
N ILE A 40 2.95 -8.39 -20.63
CA ILE A 40 2.21 -7.19 -21.06
C ILE A 40 3.01 -5.92 -20.73
N ALA A 41 3.63 -5.84 -19.56
CA ALA A 41 4.44 -4.71 -19.17
C ALA A 41 5.61 -4.52 -20.14
N ILE A 42 6.38 -5.57 -20.41
CA ILE A 42 7.51 -5.52 -21.36
C ILE A 42 7.02 -5.15 -22.75
N PHE A 43 5.98 -5.84 -23.24
CA PHE A 43 5.44 -5.59 -24.57
C PHE A 43 4.97 -4.14 -24.74
N LEU A 44 4.10 -3.64 -23.85
CA LEU A 44 3.57 -2.28 -23.94
C LEU A 44 4.65 -1.23 -23.69
N GLY A 45 5.54 -1.46 -22.72
CA GLY A 45 6.60 -0.54 -22.35
C GLY A 45 7.67 -0.38 -23.44
N LEU A 46 7.85 -1.38 -24.31
CA LEU A 46 8.70 -1.25 -25.49
C LEU A 46 7.91 -0.79 -26.71
N TYR A 47 6.73 -1.36 -26.99
CA TYR A 47 5.97 -1.03 -28.18
C TYR A 47 5.55 0.45 -28.22
N LEU A 48 4.98 0.98 -27.12
CA LEU A 48 4.37 2.31 -27.13
C LEU A 48 5.38 3.45 -27.39
N PRO A 49 6.55 3.51 -26.73
CA PRO A 49 7.57 4.52 -27.07
C PRO A 49 8.07 4.42 -28.51
N TYR A 50 8.22 3.20 -29.05
CA TYR A 50 8.66 3.01 -30.43
C TYR A 50 7.58 3.43 -31.44
N HIS A 51 6.32 3.09 -31.17
CA HIS A 51 5.19 3.42 -32.03
C HIS A 51 4.90 4.94 -32.08
N TYR A 52 4.92 5.62 -30.94
CA TYR A 52 4.55 7.05 -30.86
C TYR A 52 5.72 8.01 -30.95
N ASN A 53 6.92 7.61 -30.53
CA ASN A 53 8.06 8.53 -30.37
C ASN A 53 9.34 8.04 -31.09
N GLY A 54 9.25 6.98 -31.90
CA GLY A 54 10.40 6.45 -32.66
C GLY A 54 11.47 5.78 -31.80
N GLY A 55 11.20 5.54 -30.51
CA GLY A 55 12.10 4.84 -29.59
C GLY A 55 12.12 5.46 -28.19
N LEU A 56 12.90 4.85 -27.29
CA LEU A 56 13.01 5.31 -25.89
C LEU A 56 13.65 6.69 -25.77
N GLY A 57 14.72 6.96 -26.53
CA GLY A 57 15.36 8.29 -26.55
C GLY A 57 14.41 9.38 -27.05
N GLY A 58 13.70 9.10 -28.15
CA GLY A 58 12.69 10.01 -28.69
C GLY A 58 11.55 10.29 -27.71
N MET A 59 11.10 9.29 -26.95
CA MET A 59 10.11 9.46 -25.89
C MET A 59 10.61 10.44 -24.81
N PHE A 60 11.82 10.26 -24.28
CA PHE A 60 12.35 11.16 -23.25
C PHE A 60 12.55 12.59 -23.77
N HIS A 61 13.06 12.76 -25.00
CA HIS A 61 13.16 14.08 -25.63
C HIS A 61 11.79 14.74 -25.82
N ALA A 62 10.78 13.98 -26.25
CA ALA A 62 9.42 14.48 -26.40
C ALA A 62 8.81 14.89 -25.06
N VAL A 63 9.04 14.11 -23.98
CA VAL A 63 8.61 14.46 -22.62
C VAL A 63 9.26 15.75 -22.16
N ASP A 64 10.58 15.87 -22.31
CA ASP A 64 11.31 17.06 -21.85
C ASP A 64 10.88 18.32 -22.62
N THR A 65 10.66 18.21 -23.93
CA THR A 65 10.18 19.31 -24.77
C THR A 65 8.75 19.73 -24.41
N ALA A 66 7.85 18.76 -24.22
CA ALA A 66 6.45 19.04 -23.94
C ALA A 66 6.20 19.45 -22.48
N LYS A 67 7.04 18.96 -21.55
CA LYS A 67 6.92 19.18 -20.10
C LYS A 67 8.31 19.34 -19.47
N PRO A 68 8.96 20.51 -19.63
CA PRO A 68 10.28 20.77 -19.07
C PRO A 68 10.29 20.52 -17.55
N GLY A 69 11.30 19.79 -17.08
CA GLY A 69 11.45 19.44 -15.66
C GLY A 69 10.57 18.30 -15.15
N PHE A 70 9.73 17.69 -15.99
CA PHE A 70 8.88 16.55 -15.60
C PHE A 70 9.68 15.29 -15.25
N LEU A 71 10.90 15.17 -15.78
CA LEU A 71 11.83 14.06 -15.52
C LEU A 71 12.68 14.28 -14.26
N ALA A 72 12.56 15.44 -13.60
CA ALA A 72 13.30 15.78 -12.39
C ALA A 72 12.35 15.84 -11.19
N PHE A 73 12.92 15.69 -9.98
CA PHE A 73 12.16 15.97 -8.76
C PHE A 73 11.90 17.48 -8.65
N PRO A 74 10.66 17.90 -8.35
CA PRO A 74 10.36 19.30 -8.13
C PRO A 74 11.08 19.83 -6.88
N ALA A 75 11.33 21.14 -6.82
CA ALA A 75 11.99 21.77 -5.68
C ALA A 75 11.16 21.71 -4.38
N THR A 76 9.83 21.64 -4.49
CA THR A 76 8.89 21.67 -3.35
C THR A 76 7.76 20.65 -3.51
N GLY A 77 7.15 20.23 -2.40
CA GLY A 77 6.01 19.32 -2.39
C GLY A 77 6.42 17.85 -2.56
N LYS A 78 6.63 17.40 -3.80
CA LYS A 78 7.13 16.04 -4.10
C LYS A 78 8.64 16.04 -4.32
N SER A 79 9.36 16.77 -3.48
CA SER A 79 10.81 16.95 -3.61
C SER A 79 11.59 15.68 -3.26
N VAL A 80 12.92 15.75 -3.41
CA VAL A 80 13.81 14.64 -3.04
C VAL A 80 13.63 14.24 -1.57
N ALA A 81 13.42 15.19 -0.67
CA ALA A 81 13.18 14.93 0.75
C ALA A 81 11.87 14.14 0.97
N TRP A 82 10.80 14.53 0.27
CA TRP A 82 9.54 13.79 0.27
C TRP A 82 9.74 12.37 -0.24
N PHE A 83 10.48 12.20 -1.35
CA PHE A 83 10.73 10.88 -1.94
C PHE A 83 11.51 9.97 -0.99
N ILE A 84 12.64 10.43 -0.44
CA ILE A 84 13.48 9.65 0.48
C ILE A 84 12.68 9.27 1.73
N SER A 85 11.96 10.22 2.34
CA SER A 85 11.14 9.94 3.52
C SER A 85 10.00 8.96 3.21
N THR A 86 9.39 9.05 2.03
CA THR A 86 8.36 8.09 1.58
C THR A 86 8.96 6.69 1.36
N VAL A 87 10.13 6.58 0.76
CA VAL A 87 10.83 5.29 0.59
C VAL A 87 11.13 4.67 1.95
N LEU A 88 11.68 5.43 2.90
CA LEU A 88 11.94 4.96 4.26
C LEU A 88 10.64 4.50 4.95
N LEU A 89 9.56 5.28 4.84
CA LEU A 89 8.27 4.94 5.42
C LEU A 89 7.76 3.61 4.88
N THR A 90 7.74 3.46 3.56
CA THR A 90 7.22 2.25 2.91
C THR A 90 8.09 1.03 3.21
N ALA A 91 9.42 1.19 3.29
CA ALA A 91 10.34 0.12 3.67
C ALA A 91 10.08 -0.38 5.10
N CYS A 92 9.90 0.53 6.07
CA CYS A 92 9.52 0.18 7.44
C CYS A 92 8.10 -0.42 7.52
N GLY A 93 7.16 0.11 6.75
CA GLY A 93 5.75 -0.28 6.77
C GLY A 93 5.41 -1.57 6.03
N PHE A 94 6.25 -2.04 5.10
CA PHE A 94 5.93 -3.15 4.18
C PHE A 94 5.52 -4.43 4.93
N PHE A 95 6.27 -4.80 5.96
CA PHE A 95 5.98 -5.97 6.79
C PHE A 95 4.97 -5.71 7.92
N MET A 96 4.51 -4.47 8.10
CA MET A 96 3.52 -4.14 9.13
C MET A 96 2.09 -4.48 8.70
N TRP A 97 1.87 -4.67 7.40
CA TRP A 97 0.58 -5.09 6.89
C TRP A 97 0.21 -6.49 7.40
N PRO A 98 -1.02 -6.70 7.89
CA PRO A 98 -1.41 -7.97 8.48
C PRO A 98 -1.37 -9.15 7.48
N HIS A 99 -1.64 -8.88 6.21
CA HIS A 99 -1.63 -9.92 5.17
C HIS A 99 -0.20 -10.42 4.88
N SER A 100 0.82 -9.59 5.13
CA SER A 100 2.23 -9.98 5.02
C SER A 100 2.62 -11.04 6.04
N PHE A 101 2.07 -10.99 7.26
CA PHE A 101 2.33 -12.01 8.28
C PHE A 101 1.73 -13.36 7.90
N GLY A 102 0.49 -13.38 7.39
CA GLY A 102 -0.12 -14.62 6.90
C GLY A 102 0.70 -15.28 5.78
N ALA A 103 1.21 -14.48 4.84
CA ALA A 103 2.11 -14.95 3.80
C ALA A 103 3.46 -15.46 4.38
N ALA A 104 4.05 -14.75 5.34
CA ALA A 104 5.30 -15.17 5.97
C ALA A 104 5.17 -16.48 6.76
N PHE A 105 4.11 -16.65 7.56
CA PHE A 105 3.89 -17.86 8.37
C PHE A 105 3.47 -19.08 7.57
N SER A 106 2.99 -18.90 6.33
CA SER A 106 2.69 -20.01 5.41
C SER A 106 3.90 -20.51 4.62
N ALA A 107 5.06 -19.85 4.75
CA ALA A 107 6.28 -20.28 4.06
C ALA A 107 6.79 -21.61 4.61
N ARG A 108 7.23 -22.51 3.71
CA ARG A 108 7.75 -23.85 4.07
C ARG A 108 8.98 -23.80 4.98
N SER A 109 9.83 -22.79 4.83
CA SER A 109 11.01 -22.60 5.67
C SER A 109 11.54 -21.17 5.58
N ALA A 110 12.34 -20.76 6.56
CA ALA A 110 13.05 -19.48 6.55
C ALA A 110 13.96 -19.31 5.32
N GLY A 111 14.51 -20.40 4.79
CA GLY A 111 15.32 -20.38 3.57
C GLY A 111 14.51 -19.96 2.33
N VAL A 112 13.27 -20.43 2.21
CA VAL A 112 12.36 -20.02 1.13
C VAL A 112 12.01 -18.53 1.26
N PHE A 113 11.74 -18.07 2.49
CA PHE A 113 11.47 -16.66 2.76
C PHE A 113 12.65 -15.76 2.36
N ARG A 114 13.89 -16.15 2.69
CA ARG A 114 15.11 -15.41 2.29
C ARG A 114 15.30 -15.40 0.77
N LYS A 115 15.10 -16.53 0.09
CA LYS A 115 15.18 -16.59 -1.39
C LYS A 115 14.15 -15.66 -2.03
N ASN A 116 12.92 -15.64 -1.52
CA ASN A 116 11.89 -14.71 -1.98
C ASN A 116 12.33 -13.25 -1.81
N ALA A 117 12.90 -12.90 -0.65
CA ALA A 117 13.40 -11.55 -0.40
C ALA A 117 14.53 -11.13 -1.38
N ILE A 118 15.39 -12.05 -1.79
CA ILE A 118 16.47 -11.79 -2.77
C ILE A 118 15.92 -11.61 -4.19
N LEU A 119 14.84 -12.31 -4.55
CA LEU A 119 14.23 -12.24 -5.88
C LEU A 119 13.28 -11.04 -6.05
N LEU A 120 12.69 -10.53 -4.97
CA LEU A 120 11.76 -9.39 -5.00
C LEU A 120 12.30 -8.16 -5.76
N PRO A 121 13.57 -7.73 -5.60
CA PRO A 121 14.14 -6.64 -6.37
C PRO A 121 14.16 -6.87 -7.89
N LEU A 122 14.36 -8.11 -8.36
CA LEU A 122 14.33 -8.40 -9.80
C LEU A 122 12.94 -8.17 -10.39
N TYR A 123 11.89 -8.45 -9.61
CA TYR A 123 10.51 -8.15 -10.03
C TYR A 123 10.27 -6.64 -10.19
N GLN A 124 11.01 -5.79 -9.47
CA GLN A 124 10.89 -4.33 -9.60
C GLN A 124 11.41 -3.82 -10.96
N LEU A 125 12.23 -4.59 -11.69
CA LEU A 125 12.65 -4.24 -13.05
C LEU A 125 11.47 -4.12 -14.00
N VAL A 126 10.35 -4.81 -13.73
CA VAL A 126 9.11 -4.69 -14.50
C VAL A 126 8.54 -3.27 -14.45
N LEU A 127 8.73 -2.55 -13.34
CA LEU A 127 8.25 -1.17 -13.18
C LEU A 127 8.91 -0.21 -14.17
N LEU A 128 10.13 -0.50 -14.64
CA LEU A 128 10.80 0.28 -15.68
C LEU A 128 9.91 0.40 -16.93
N PHE A 129 9.37 -0.72 -17.38
CA PHE A 129 8.49 -0.75 -18.56
C PHE A 129 7.17 -0.04 -18.29
N ILE A 130 6.62 -0.16 -17.08
CA ILE A 130 5.41 0.57 -16.67
C ILE A 130 5.66 2.09 -16.69
N PHE A 131 6.86 2.56 -16.30
CA PHE A 131 7.21 3.97 -16.43
C PHE A 131 7.25 4.44 -17.88
N PHE A 132 7.79 3.63 -18.80
CA PHE A 132 7.77 3.97 -20.23
C PHE A 132 6.34 4.11 -20.78
N VAL A 133 5.44 3.20 -20.39
CA VAL A 133 4.01 3.33 -20.71
C VAL A 133 3.44 4.62 -20.13
N GLY A 134 3.76 4.94 -18.87
CA GLY A 134 3.30 6.15 -18.18
C GLY A 134 3.78 7.44 -18.85
N PHE A 135 5.06 7.52 -19.23
CA PHE A 135 5.63 8.67 -19.94
C PHE A 135 5.00 8.85 -21.32
N THR A 136 4.84 7.76 -22.08
CA THR A 136 4.16 7.81 -23.38
C THR A 136 2.70 8.23 -23.24
N ALA A 137 1.98 7.68 -22.25
CA ALA A 137 0.60 8.07 -21.95
C ALA A 137 0.49 9.54 -21.55
N ALA A 138 1.46 10.07 -20.81
CA ALA A 138 1.48 11.47 -20.41
C ALA A 138 1.61 12.44 -21.60
N LEU A 139 2.13 11.99 -22.74
CA LEU A 139 2.22 12.74 -23.99
C LEU A 139 0.97 12.59 -24.86
N VAL A 140 0.49 11.34 -25.01
CA VAL A 140 -0.52 11.00 -26.03
C VAL A 140 -1.95 11.11 -25.48
N VAL A 141 -2.18 10.79 -24.21
CA VAL A 141 -3.53 10.71 -23.64
C VAL A 141 -3.92 12.05 -23.02
N PRO A 142 -4.94 12.75 -23.56
CA PRO A 142 -5.35 14.04 -23.03
C PRO A 142 -6.08 13.90 -21.68
N GLY A 143 -5.94 14.92 -20.83
CA GLY A 143 -6.71 15.04 -19.59
C GLY A 143 -6.28 14.09 -18.46
N LEU A 144 -5.07 13.53 -18.49
CA LEU A 144 -4.51 12.77 -17.37
C LEU A 144 -4.10 13.71 -16.21
N LYS A 145 -5.06 14.08 -15.37
CA LYS A 145 -4.86 14.86 -14.13
C LYS A 145 -5.61 14.20 -12.95
N GLY A 146 -5.07 14.31 -11.74
CA GLY A 146 -5.69 13.75 -10.53
C GLY A 146 -5.98 12.25 -10.68
N SER A 147 -7.13 11.77 -10.20
CA SER A 147 -7.54 10.36 -10.34
C SER A 147 -7.68 9.86 -11.79
N ALA A 148 -7.76 10.74 -12.79
CA ALA A 148 -7.77 10.30 -14.18
C ALA A 148 -6.46 9.60 -14.59
N THR A 149 -5.36 9.85 -13.89
CA THR A 149 -4.08 9.15 -14.13
C THR A 149 -4.16 7.66 -13.82
N ASN A 150 -5.09 7.21 -12.96
CA ASN A 150 -5.31 5.79 -12.69
C ASN A 150 -5.71 5.01 -13.96
N MET A 151 -6.27 5.70 -14.96
CA MET A 151 -6.70 5.12 -16.23
C MET A 151 -5.65 5.23 -17.35
N ALA A 152 -4.44 5.73 -17.06
CA ALA A 152 -3.43 6.00 -18.08
C ALA A 152 -3.12 4.78 -18.95
N LEU A 153 -2.81 3.63 -18.32
CA LEU A 153 -2.51 2.37 -19.01
C LEU A 153 -3.68 1.91 -19.90
N LEU A 154 -4.90 1.92 -19.39
CA LEU A 154 -6.06 1.46 -20.14
C LEU A 154 -6.38 2.40 -21.32
N LYS A 155 -6.33 3.72 -21.10
CA LYS A 155 -6.59 4.71 -22.14
C LYS A 155 -5.58 4.65 -23.28
N ILE A 156 -4.28 4.55 -22.98
CA ILE A 156 -3.28 4.42 -24.04
C ILE A 156 -3.41 3.08 -24.78
N THR A 157 -3.77 2.01 -24.06
CA THR A 157 -4.00 0.70 -24.71
C THR A 157 -5.19 0.76 -25.68
N VAL A 158 -6.30 1.39 -25.27
CA VAL A 158 -7.48 1.59 -26.13
C VAL A 158 -7.16 2.46 -27.35
N ALA A 159 -6.30 3.46 -27.17
CA ALA A 159 -5.90 4.35 -28.27
C ALA A 159 -4.95 3.66 -29.27
N ALA A 160 -4.12 2.72 -28.81
CA ALA A 160 -3.05 2.12 -29.62
C ALA A 160 -3.38 0.75 -30.21
N PHE A 161 -4.37 0.03 -29.66
CA PHE A 161 -4.58 -1.38 -29.99
C PHE A 161 -6.03 -1.75 -30.30
N PRO A 162 -6.26 -2.83 -31.08
CA PRO A 162 -7.59 -3.37 -31.34
C PRO A 162 -8.26 -3.96 -30.09
N PRO A 163 -9.60 -4.12 -30.10
CA PRO A 163 -10.37 -4.52 -28.91
C PRO A 163 -9.94 -5.83 -28.25
N TRP A 164 -9.44 -6.82 -29.01
CA TRP A 164 -9.01 -8.10 -28.44
C TRP A 164 -7.80 -7.93 -27.50
N MET A 165 -6.86 -7.05 -27.85
CA MET A 165 -5.67 -6.77 -27.04
C MET A 165 -6.02 -5.94 -25.81
N VAL A 166 -6.95 -4.99 -25.96
CA VAL A 166 -7.55 -4.27 -24.82
C VAL A 166 -8.20 -5.26 -23.84
N GLY A 167 -8.88 -6.28 -24.37
CA GLY A 167 -9.46 -7.37 -23.58
C GLY A 167 -8.42 -8.14 -22.77
N ILE A 168 -7.27 -8.48 -23.36
CA ILE A 168 -6.16 -9.17 -22.68
C ILE A 168 -5.57 -8.32 -21.54
N VAL A 169 -5.30 -7.03 -21.81
CA VAL A 169 -4.79 -6.09 -20.81
C VAL A 169 -5.81 -5.90 -19.67
N GLY A 170 -7.09 -5.73 -20.02
CA GLY A 170 -8.19 -5.62 -19.06
C GLY A 170 -8.33 -6.87 -18.18
N ALA A 171 -8.33 -8.07 -18.79
CA ALA A 171 -8.40 -9.34 -18.08
C ALA A 171 -7.22 -9.52 -17.13
N THR A 172 -6.01 -9.18 -17.57
CA THR A 172 -4.82 -9.20 -16.71
C THR A 172 -4.96 -8.23 -15.55
N GLY A 173 -5.49 -7.04 -15.78
CA GLY A 173 -5.82 -6.07 -14.73
C GLY A 173 -6.80 -6.62 -13.69
N VAL A 174 -7.86 -7.33 -14.13
CA VAL A 174 -8.82 -7.98 -13.22
C VAL A 174 -8.15 -9.08 -12.40
N LEU A 175 -7.35 -9.95 -13.03
CA LEU A 175 -6.57 -10.97 -12.31
C LEU A 175 -5.61 -10.34 -11.29
N THR A 176 -5.01 -9.20 -11.65
CA THR A 176 -4.09 -8.45 -10.79
C THR A 176 -4.78 -7.85 -9.58
N ALA A 177 -6.02 -7.39 -9.72
CA ALA A 177 -6.81 -6.91 -8.58
C ALA A 177 -7.32 -8.07 -7.71
N LEU A 178 -7.70 -9.19 -8.33
CA LEU A 178 -8.37 -10.31 -7.68
C LEU A 178 -7.45 -11.06 -6.71
N VAL A 179 -6.22 -11.36 -7.11
CA VAL A 179 -5.30 -12.18 -6.31
C VAL A 179 -4.92 -11.49 -4.99
N PRO A 180 -4.24 -10.32 -4.97
CA PRO A 180 -3.94 -9.62 -3.72
C PRO A 180 -5.18 -9.05 -3.04
N GLY A 181 -6.19 -8.61 -3.80
CA GLY A 181 -7.42 -8.08 -3.23
C GLY A 181 -8.16 -9.11 -2.38
N SER A 182 -8.19 -10.37 -2.82
CA SER A 182 -8.80 -11.45 -2.05
C SER A 182 -8.09 -11.72 -0.73
N LEU A 183 -6.75 -11.73 -0.74
CA LEU A 183 -5.93 -11.89 0.47
C LEU A 183 -6.14 -10.74 1.47
N ILE A 184 -6.18 -9.50 0.99
CA ILE A 184 -6.39 -8.32 1.85
C ILE A 184 -7.79 -8.35 2.48
N MET A 185 -8.83 -8.62 1.69
CA MET A 185 -10.21 -8.67 2.19
C MET A 185 -10.42 -9.82 3.18
N MET A 186 -9.89 -11.01 2.88
CA MET A 186 -9.96 -12.14 3.80
C MET A 186 -9.22 -11.82 5.10
N THR A 187 -8.02 -11.25 5.02
CA THR A 187 -7.24 -10.86 6.21
C THR A 187 -8.00 -9.85 7.07
N ALA A 188 -8.58 -8.82 6.45
CA ALA A 188 -9.37 -7.81 7.17
C ALA A 188 -10.59 -8.44 7.86
N ALA A 189 -11.33 -9.30 7.16
CA ALA A 189 -12.50 -9.99 7.69
C ALA A 189 -12.13 -10.96 8.84
N THR A 190 -11.03 -11.69 8.70
CA THR A 190 -10.52 -12.58 9.76
C THR A 190 -10.08 -11.79 10.99
N LEU A 191 -9.37 -10.67 10.82
CA LEU A 191 -8.98 -9.82 11.94
C LEU A 191 -10.18 -9.24 12.67
N PHE A 192 -11.20 -8.80 11.96
CA PHE A 192 -12.43 -8.30 12.59
C PHE A 192 -13.14 -9.41 13.38
N SER A 193 -13.32 -10.58 12.75
CA SER A 193 -13.94 -11.75 13.39
C SER A 193 -13.17 -12.20 14.64
N ARG A 194 -11.83 -12.28 14.56
CA ARG A 194 -10.99 -12.82 15.65
C ARG A 194 -10.68 -11.81 16.74
N ASN A 195 -10.41 -10.55 16.39
CA ASN A 195 -9.92 -9.56 17.37
C ASN A 195 -11.04 -8.71 17.96
N ILE A 196 -12.16 -8.52 17.23
CA ILE A 196 -13.28 -7.70 17.70
C ILE A 196 -14.42 -8.62 18.15
N VAL A 197 -14.93 -9.47 17.26
CA VAL A 197 -16.11 -10.29 17.59
C VAL A 197 -15.79 -11.34 18.65
N ALA A 198 -14.71 -12.10 18.50
CA ALA A 198 -14.36 -13.13 19.49
C ALA A 198 -13.98 -12.55 20.87
N ALA A 199 -13.49 -11.31 20.91
CA ALA A 199 -13.18 -10.60 22.15
C ALA A 199 -14.46 -10.17 22.90
N LEU A 200 -15.54 -9.83 22.18
CA LEU A 200 -16.84 -9.49 22.76
C LEU A 200 -17.69 -10.74 23.06
N ARG A 201 -17.58 -11.77 22.22
CA ARG A 201 -18.30 -13.02 22.34
C ARG A 201 -17.36 -14.18 22.00
N PRO A 202 -16.86 -14.93 22.99
CA PRO A 202 -16.01 -16.09 22.76
C PRO A 202 -16.66 -17.06 21.77
N GLN A 203 -15.89 -17.49 20.78
CA GLN A 203 -16.35 -18.37 19.69
C GLN A 203 -15.22 -19.32 19.29
N SER A 204 -15.56 -20.43 18.63
CA SER A 204 -14.57 -21.38 18.13
C SER A 204 -13.81 -20.84 16.91
N ASP A 205 -12.67 -21.45 16.60
CA ASP A 205 -11.91 -21.12 15.38
C ASP A 205 -12.73 -21.37 14.12
N GLU A 206 -13.56 -22.42 14.10
CA GLU A 206 -14.44 -22.72 12.97
C GLU A 206 -15.49 -21.61 12.76
N THR A 207 -16.14 -21.17 13.84
CA THR A 207 -17.09 -20.05 13.78
C THR A 207 -16.40 -18.76 13.34
N THR A 208 -15.16 -18.52 13.79
CA THR A 208 -14.37 -17.35 13.38
C THR A 208 -14.13 -17.32 11.87
N VAL A 209 -13.79 -18.47 11.28
CA VAL A 209 -13.56 -18.63 9.82
C VAL A 209 -14.87 -18.46 9.04
N GLN A 210 -15.96 -19.07 9.51
CA GLN A 210 -17.27 -18.92 8.87
C GLN A 210 -17.74 -17.47 8.87
N LEU A 211 -17.62 -16.79 10.01
CA LEU A 211 -17.96 -15.38 10.14
C LEU A 211 -17.08 -14.49 9.26
N ALA A 212 -15.78 -14.78 9.17
CA ALA A 212 -14.88 -14.06 8.28
C ALA A 212 -15.35 -14.14 6.81
N LYS A 213 -15.78 -15.33 6.33
CA LYS A 213 -16.32 -15.48 4.97
C LYS A 213 -17.58 -14.64 4.74
N ILE A 214 -18.45 -14.54 5.74
CA ILE A 214 -19.68 -13.71 5.68
C ILE A 214 -19.35 -12.21 5.68
N LEU A 215 -18.26 -11.82 6.35
CA LEU A 215 -17.82 -10.43 6.41
C LEU A 215 -17.09 -9.96 5.14
N VAL A 216 -16.58 -10.85 4.30
CA VAL A 216 -15.89 -10.49 3.04
C VAL A 216 -16.76 -9.59 2.14
N PRO A 217 -18.04 -9.94 1.84
CA PRO A 217 -18.94 -9.05 1.10
C PRO A 217 -19.09 -7.66 1.71
N VAL A 218 -19.08 -7.56 3.05
CA VAL A 218 -19.19 -6.27 3.75
C VAL A 218 -17.92 -5.43 3.53
N VAL A 219 -16.74 -6.04 3.68
CA VAL A 219 -15.46 -5.38 3.40
C VAL A 219 -15.39 -4.94 1.93
N ALA A 220 -15.83 -5.79 1.01
CA ALA A 220 -15.89 -5.48 -0.42
C ALA A 220 -16.85 -4.32 -0.71
N ALA A 221 -18.02 -4.27 -0.07
CA ALA A 221 -18.99 -3.19 -0.22
C ALA A 221 -18.44 -1.85 0.27
N ILE A 222 -17.74 -1.83 1.40
CA ILE A 222 -17.06 -0.64 1.92
C ILE A 222 -15.96 -0.18 0.94
N GLY A 223 -15.15 -1.12 0.44
CA GLY A 223 -14.13 -0.83 -0.58
C GLY A 223 -14.73 -0.26 -1.87
N CYS A 224 -15.84 -0.84 -2.34
CA CYS A 224 -16.63 -0.34 -3.47
C CYS A 224 -17.08 1.10 -3.26
N TYR A 225 -17.65 1.39 -2.09
CA TYR A 225 -18.11 2.73 -1.76
C TYR A 225 -16.97 3.75 -1.89
N PHE A 226 -15.82 3.47 -1.30
CA PHE A 226 -14.65 4.36 -1.42
C PHE A 226 -14.07 4.42 -2.83
N ALA A 227 -14.09 3.33 -3.59
CA ALA A 227 -13.62 3.33 -4.98
C ALA A 227 -14.54 4.17 -5.91
N ILE A 228 -15.85 4.18 -5.65
CA ILE A 228 -16.82 4.97 -6.40
C ILE A 228 -16.73 6.45 -6.00
N SER A 229 -16.78 6.73 -4.70
CA SER A 229 -16.82 8.08 -4.13
C SER A 229 -15.47 8.80 -4.12
N GLY A 230 -14.36 8.04 -4.14
CA GLY A 230 -13.01 8.58 -4.10
C GLY A 230 -12.59 9.31 -5.38
N SER A 231 -11.95 10.46 -5.20
CA SER A 231 -11.35 11.29 -6.24
C SER A 231 -9.82 11.26 -6.26
N ASP A 232 -9.20 10.59 -5.28
CA ASP A 232 -7.76 10.47 -5.13
C ASP A 232 -7.12 9.46 -6.09
N THR A 233 -5.81 9.62 -6.30
CA THR A 233 -5.03 8.62 -7.01
C THR A 233 -4.85 7.36 -6.15
N ILE A 234 -4.76 6.19 -6.79
CA ILE A 234 -4.56 4.93 -6.06
C ILE A 234 -3.24 4.96 -5.26
N VAL A 235 -2.22 5.65 -5.78
CA VAL A 235 -0.94 5.85 -5.10
C VAL A 235 -1.10 6.71 -3.84
N ALA A 236 -1.89 7.79 -3.88
CA ALA A 236 -2.15 8.62 -2.70
C ALA A 236 -2.84 7.83 -1.59
N LEU A 237 -3.87 7.04 -1.93
CA LEU A 237 -4.56 6.16 -0.99
C LEU A 237 -3.61 5.11 -0.39
N LEU A 238 -2.71 4.55 -1.21
CA LEU A 238 -1.69 3.61 -0.74
C LEU A 238 -0.74 4.26 0.27
N LEU A 239 -0.21 5.44 -0.04
CA LEU A 239 0.70 6.18 0.85
C LEU A 239 0.03 6.60 2.16
N MET A 240 -1.27 6.93 2.10
CA MET A 240 -2.08 7.16 3.30
C MET A 240 -2.17 5.90 4.16
N GLY A 241 -2.45 4.74 3.55
CA GLY A 241 -2.42 3.44 4.24
C GLY A 241 -1.07 3.14 4.91
N TYR A 242 0.05 3.42 4.20
CA TYR A 242 1.39 3.30 4.78
C TYR A 242 1.63 4.24 5.96
N SER A 243 1.08 5.45 5.92
CA SER A 243 1.20 6.40 7.02
C SER A 243 0.57 5.87 8.31
N PHE A 244 -0.51 5.09 8.22
CA PHE A 244 -1.14 4.43 9.37
C PHE A 244 -0.42 3.16 9.81
N VAL A 245 -0.19 2.23 8.88
CA VAL A 245 0.32 0.89 9.24
C VAL A 245 1.74 0.94 9.80
N THR A 246 2.55 1.90 9.34
CA THR A 246 3.94 2.05 9.80
C THR A 246 4.02 2.47 11.27
N GLN A 247 2.94 2.98 11.85
CA GLN A 247 2.91 3.31 13.28
C GLN A 247 3.04 2.07 14.19
N LEU A 248 2.82 0.87 13.66
CA LEU A 248 3.07 -0.38 14.37
C LEU A 248 4.56 -0.74 14.45
N PHE A 249 5.39 -0.17 13.57
CA PHE A 249 6.80 -0.54 13.39
C PHE A 249 7.65 -0.38 14.66
N PRO A 250 7.63 0.77 15.39
CA PRO A 250 8.49 0.95 16.55
C PRO A 250 8.23 -0.09 17.64
N ALA A 251 6.96 -0.38 17.92
CA ALA A 251 6.55 -1.36 18.92
C ALA A 251 6.95 -2.79 18.52
N LEU A 252 6.83 -3.14 17.23
CA LEU A 252 7.25 -4.45 16.73
C LEU A 252 8.77 -4.63 16.82
N ILE A 253 9.56 -3.65 16.38
CA ILE A 253 11.02 -3.76 16.45
C ILE A 253 11.51 -3.84 17.89
N ALA A 254 10.91 -3.05 18.79
CA ALA A 254 11.24 -3.10 20.21
C ALA A 254 10.95 -4.48 20.84
N SER A 255 9.86 -5.15 20.42
CA SER A 255 9.50 -6.47 20.95
C SER A 255 10.46 -7.58 20.52
N LEU A 256 11.17 -7.40 19.40
CA LEU A 256 12.20 -8.33 18.92
C LEU A 256 13.57 -8.11 19.61
N TRP A 257 13.76 -7.00 20.33
CA TRP A 257 15.04 -6.71 20.96
C TRP A 257 15.23 -7.53 22.25
N PRO A 258 16.41 -8.16 22.47
CA PRO A 258 16.69 -8.95 23.68
C PRO A 258 16.50 -8.21 25.02
N ARG A 259 16.56 -6.88 25.00
CA ARG A 259 16.39 -6.01 26.17
C ARG A 259 15.27 -5.01 25.89
N ASN A 260 14.05 -5.51 25.76
CA ASN A 260 12.88 -4.69 25.48
C ASN A 260 12.57 -3.75 26.67
N LYS A 261 12.82 -2.45 26.48
CA LYS A 261 12.50 -1.40 27.45
C LYS A 261 11.12 -0.76 27.23
N VAL A 262 10.40 -1.18 26.18
CA VAL A 262 9.11 -0.62 25.80
C VAL A 262 8.00 -1.29 26.60
N THR A 263 7.16 -0.49 27.25
CA THR A 263 6.01 -0.98 28.01
C THR A 263 4.77 -1.02 27.13
N ALA A 264 3.76 -1.84 27.50
CA ALA A 264 2.50 -1.89 26.75
C ALA A 264 1.78 -0.51 26.70
N PRO A 265 1.69 0.26 27.80
CA PRO A 265 1.17 1.63 27.73
C PRO A 265 2.00 2.51 26.78
N GLY A 266 3.33 2.41 26.80
CA GLY A 266 4.20 3.17 25.89
C GLY A 266 3.95 2.85 24.43
N ALA A 267 3.84 1.56 24.08
CA ALA A 267 3.51 1.15 22.72
C ALA A 267 2.13 1.66 22.27
N ILE A 268 1.10 1.54 23.10
CA ILE A 268 -0.26 2.01 22.79
C ILE A 268 -0.28 3.53 22.61
N SER A 269 0.30 4.28 23.54
CA SER A 269 0.36 5.75 23.45
C SER A 269 1.14 6.23 22.23
N GLY A 270 2.26 5.58 21.89
CA GLY A 270 3.02 5.89 20.68
C GLY A 270 2.21 5.67 19.40
N ILE A 271 1.56 4.51 19.28
CA ILE A 271 0.69 4.19 18.12
C ILE A 271 -0.44 5.21 18.00
N LEU A 272 -1.16 5.49 19.10
CA LEU A 272 -2.27 6.45 19.11
C LEU A 272 -1.80 7.87 18.75
N ALA A 273 -0.65 8.31 19.26
CA ALA A 273 -0.09 9.62 18.94
C ALA A 273 0.31 9.71 17.45
N GLY A 274 0.96 8.68 16.92
CA GLY A 274 1.32 8.61 15.49
C GLY A 274 0.08 8.63 14.59
N VAL A 275 -0.88 7.73 14.84
CA VAL A 275 -2.15 7.67 14.09
C VAL A 275 -2.91 8.98 14.21
N GLY A 276 -3.03 9.55 15.41
CA GLY A 276 -3.68 10.85 15.63
C GLY A 276 -3.01 11.98 14.86
N THR A 277 -1.68 11.99 14.77
CA THR A 277 -0.92 12.96 13.98
C THR A 277 -1.24 12.83 12.48
N VAL A 278 -1.30 11.60 11.94
CA VAL A 278 -1.70 11.38 10.54
C VAL A 278 -3.13 11.88 10.28
N ILE A 279 -4.08 11.55 11.16
CA ILE A 279 -5.48 11.97 11.04
C ILE A 279 -5.56 13.50 11.05
N TYR A 280 -4.94 14.14 12.04
CA TYR A 280 -4.98 15.58 12.19
C TYR A 280 -4.42 16.30 10.95
N LEU A 281 -3.22 15.94 10.51
CA LEU A 281 -2.58 16.57 9.36
C LEU A 281 -3.36 16.33 8.06
N THR A 282 -3.93 15.13 7.88
CA THR A 282 -4.69 14.83 6.67
C THR A 282 -6.04 15.53 6.66
N MET A 283 -6.80 15.51 7.76
CA MET A 283 -8.11 16.15 7.83
C MET A 283 -8.02 17.68 7.76
N ALA A 284 -6.99 18.26 8.36
CA ALA A 284 -6.76 19.70 8.29
C ALA A 284 -6.20 20.16 6.92
N ASN A 285 -5.88 19.23 6.00
CA ASN A 285 -5.12 19.51 4.78
C ASN A 285 -3.83 20.30 5.06
N GLU A 286 -3.24 20.00 6.22
CA GLU A 286 -2.04 20.65 6.72
C GLU A 286 -0.81 19.81 6.42
N THR A 287 0.32 20.50 6.29
CA THR A 287 1.64 19.86 6.23
C THR A 287 2.51 20.52 7.29
N ILE A 288 3.60 19.87 7.69
CA ILE A 288 4.57 20.53 8.58
C ILE A 288 5.06 21.85 7.96
N GLY A 289 5.19 21.91 6.64
CA GLY A 289 5.54 23.15 5.94
C GLY A 289 4.57 24.31 6.15
N LYS A 290 3.27 24.03 6.33
CA LYS A 290 2.26 25.05 6.61
C LYS A 290 2.20 25.42 8.10
N LEU A 291 2.29 24.44 8.99
CA LEU A 291 2.25 24.67 10.44
C LEU A 291 3.50 25.38 10.96
N PHE A 292 4.67 25.09 10.36
CA PHE A 292 5.95 25.65 10.76
C PHE A 292 6.70 26.20 9.53
N PRO A 293 6.28 27.37 9.02
CA PRO A 293 6.84 27.94 7.78
C PRO A 293 8.32 28.32 7.89
N THR A 294 8.84 28.50 9.10
CA THR A 294 10.24 28.87 9.41
C THR A 294 11.22 27.69 9.33
N LEU A 295 10.74 26.45 9.23
CA LEU A 295 11.62 25.28 9.15
C LEU A 295 12.41 25.23 7.83
N PRO A 296 13.52 24.47 7.75
CA PRO A 296 14.20 24.22 6.48
C PRO A 296 13.28 23.51 5.48
N GLN A 297 13.39 23.84 4.19
CA GLN A 297 12.53 23.28 3.13
C GLN A 297 12.50 21.74 3.11
N ILE A 298 13.64 21.11 3.42
CA ILE A 298 13.78 19.66 3.54
C ILE A 298 12.77 19.07 4.54
N VAL A 299 12.55 19.75 5.67
CA VAL A 299 11.64 19.29 6.74
C VAL A 299 10.18 19.54 6.35
N LYS A 300 9.91 20.64 5.65
CA LYS A 300 8.57 21.02 5.19
C LYS A 300 7.95 19.99 4.25
N ASP A 301 8.78 19.41 3.39
CA ASP A 301 8.36 18.44 2.37
C ASP A 301 8.37 16.99 2.86
N LEU A 302 8.74 16.71 4.12
CA LEU A 302 8.76 15.33 4.62
C LEU A 302 7.36 14.70 4.52
N ASN A 303 7.35 13.40 4.21
CA ASN A 303 6.12 12.63 4.22
C ASN A 303 5.46 12.67 5.61
N VAL A 304 4.16 12.98 5.64
CA VAL A 304 3.32 13.06 6.85
C VAL A 304 3.45 11.80 7.71
N GLY A 305 3.55 10.61 7.10
CA GLY A 305 3.71 9.36 7.82
C GLY A 305 5.03 9.24 8.58
N ILE A 306 6.13 9.79 8.06
CA ILE A 306 7.44 9.79 8.77
C ILE A 306 7.39 10.74 9.96
N ILE A 307 6.77 11.90 9.78
CA ILE A 307 6.57 12.87 10.86
C ILE A 307 5.78 12.22 12.00
N ALA A 308 4.66 11.57 11.66
CA ALA A 308 3.87 10.83 12.61
C ALA A 308 4.66 9.69 13.29
N LEU A 309 5.54 9.02 12.55
CA LEU A 309 6.41 7.98 13.08
C LEU A 309 7.43 8.55 14.10
N ILE A 310 7.97 9.74 13.85
CA ILE A 310 8.86 10.43 14.80
C ILE A 310 8.08 10.76 16.09
N VAL A 311 6.87 11.30 15.97
CA VAL A 311 5.99 11.57 17.12
C VAL A 311 5.69 10.28 17.90
N ASN A 312 5.37 9.20 17.20
CA ASN A 312 5.14 7.89 17.78
C ASN A 312 6.34 7.41 18.60
N VAL A 313 7.55 7.40 18.01
CA VAL A 313 8.78 6.98 18.69
C VAL A 313 9.05 7.83 19.93
N ALA A 314 8.86 9.15 19.84
CA ALA A 314 9.05 10.06 20.96
C ALA A 314 8.07 9.78 22.11
N VAL A 315 6.77 9.68 21.82
CA VAL A 315 5.73 9.39 22.82
C VAL A 315 5.94 7.99 23.42
N LEU A 316 6.26 7.00 22.59
CA LEU A 316 6.55 5.65 23.02
C LEU A 316 7.71 5.61 24.00
N ALA A 317 8.81 6.31 23.70
CA ALA A 317 9.99 6.37 24.55
C ALA A 317 9.69 7.04 25.90
N VAL A 318 9.01 8.19 25.87
CA VAL A 318 8.67 8.96 27.09
C VAL A 318 7.72 8.17 27.99
N VAL A 319 6.62 7.65 27.44
CA VAL A 319 5.64 6.90 28.24
C VAL A 319 6.23 5.59 28.75
N SER A 320 7.07 4.92 27.95
CA SER A 320 7.79 3.72 28.42
C SER A 320 8.74 4.03 29.57
N ALA A 321 9.49 5.13 29.49
CA ALA A 321 10.40 5.53 30.57
C ALA A 321 9.67 5.82 31.88
N VAL A 322 8.54 6.54 31.82
CA VAL A 322 7.73 6.86 32.99
C VAL A 322 7.10 5.60 33.59
N THR A 323 6.54 4.72 32.77
CA THR A 323 5.82 3.52 33.24
C THR A 323 6.72 2.34 33.60
N ALA A 324 7.95 2.28 33.08
CA ALA A 324 8.93 1.25 33.44
C ALA A 324 9.32 1.35 34.93
N THR A 325 9.38 2.56 35.48
CA THR A 325 9.68 2.83 36.88
C THR A 325 8.62 2.24 37.82
N SER A 326 7.34 2.25 37.42
CA SER A 326 6.23 1.69 38.18
C SER A 326 6.28 0.16 38.28
N ARG A 327 6.78 -0.54 37.24
CA ARG A 327 6.98 -2.02 37.30
C ARG A 327 8.03 -2.43 38.31
N VAL A 328 9.13 -1.67 38.41
CA VAL A 328 10.20 -1.95 39.37
C VAL A 328 9.73 -1.69 40.81
N SER A 329 8.91 -0.65 41.02
CA SER A 329 8.32 -0.34 42.33
C SER A 329 7.34 -1.41 42.82
N LEU A 330 6.45 -1.90 41.94
CA LEU A 330 5.45 -2.93 42.30
C LEU A 330 6.09 -4.31 42.53
N ALA A 331 7.16 -4.64 41.81
CA ALA A 331 7.90 -5.89 42.03
C ALA A 331 8.66 -5.89 43.36
N ARG A 332 9.09 -4.72 43.87
CA ARG A 332 9.70 -4.60 45.19
C ARG A 332 8.68 -4.71 46.32
N SER A 333 7.50 -4.09 46.19
CA SER A 333 6.46 -4.17 47.22
C SER A 333 5.73 -5.51 47.30
N ALA A 334 5.84 -6.36 46.29
CA ALA A 334 5.26 -7.72 46.29
C ALA A 334 6.26 -8.81 46.73
N GLY A 335 7.53 -8.42 46.95
CA GLY A 335 8.59 -9.30 47.46
C GLY A 335 8.97 -9.02 48.92
N GLU A 336 8.27 -8.09 49.57
CA GLU A 336 8.27 -7.85 51.03
C GLU A 336 6.98 -8.41 51.62
#